data_AF-A4PJ21-F1
#
_entry.id   AF-A4PJ21-F1
#
_cell.length_a   1.000
_cell.length_b   1.000
_cell.length_c   1.000
_cell.angle_alpha   90.00
_cell.angle_beta   90.00
_cell.angle_gamma   90.00
#
_symmetry.space_group_name_H-M   'P 1'
#
loop_
_entity.id
_entity.type
_entity.pdbx_description
1 polymer ?
#
loop_
_entity_poly.entity_id
_entity_poly.type
_entity_poly.pdbx_seq_one_letter_code
_entity_poly.pdbx_strand_id
1 'polypeptide(L)'
;FIAAYRMCAGEAAVADPSFAAKHAGVVQMASLLPARRARGPNEPGGIKFGLFADIVQANRKYPNDPAKAALEVVGAGTMLFDQIWLGSYMSGGVGFTQYATAAYTDNILDEFTYYGMDYIKDKYNVDWKNPSESDKVKPTQDVVNDMATEVTLNAMEQYEQFPTMMEDHFGGSQRAGVIAAASGLTTAIATGNSNAGLNGWYLSMLLHKDGWSRLGFFGYDLQDQCGSANSLSMEPDRGLMGELRGP
;
A
#
# COMPACT_ATOMS: atom_id res chain seq x y z
N PHE A 1 -2.18 17.52 -34.69
CA PHE A 1 -2.84 16.87 -35.84
C PHE A 1 -3.09 17.84 -36.98
N ILE A 2 -3.94 18.87 -36.81
CA ILE A 2 -4.29 19.83 -37.88
C ILE A 2 -3.07 20.35 -38.65
N ALA A 3 -2.10 20.98 -37.95
CA ALA A 3 -0.93 21.54 -38.60
C ALA A 3 0.00 20.48 -39.23
N ALA A 4 0.32 19.43 -38.47
CA ALA A 4 1.26 18.38 -38.90
C ALA A 4 0.77 17.58 -40.13
N TYR A 5 -0.53 17.36 -40.24
CA TYR A 5 -1.16 16.61 -41.34
C TYR A 5 -1.89 17.52 -42.34
N ARG A 6 -1.74 18.85 -42.21
CA ARG A 6 -2.34 19.86 -43.11
C ARG A 6 -3.86 19.68 -43.29
N MET A 7 -4.56 19.34 -42.21
CA MET A 7 -6.03 19.22 -42.20
C MET A 7 -6.70 20.59 -42.28
N CYS A 8 -7.98 20.64 -42.63
CA CYS A 8 -8.75 21.87 -42.51
C CYS A 8 -8.92 22.25 -41.02
N ALA A 9 -8.73 23.52 -40.69
CA ALA A 9 -8.76 23.99 -39.32
C ALA A 9 -10.21 24.09 -38.79
N GLY A 10 -10.68 23.01 -38.15
CA GLY A 10 -12.02 22.94 -37.55
C GLY A 10 -13.05 22.17 -38.37
N GLU A 11 -12.63 21.27 -39.25
CA GLU A 11 -13.54 20.36 -39.95
C GLU A 11 -14.07 19.23 -39.05
N ALA A 12 -15.12 18.53 -39.49
CA ALA A 12 -15.76 17.45 -38.73
C ALA A 12 -14.76 16.35 -38.32
N ALA A 13 -13.81 16.00 -39.19
CA ALA A 13 -12.78 15.00 -38.91
C ALA A 13 -11.83 15.39 -37.75
N VAL A 14 -11.83 16.64 -37.28
CA VAL A 14 -11.09 17.07 -36.08
C VAL A 14 -11.77 16.61 -34.78
N ALA A 15 -13.07 16.30 -34.83
CA ALA A 15 -13.80 15.78 -33.68
C ALA A 15 -13.31 14.39 -33.25
N ASP A 16 -12.96 13.52 -34.20
CA ASP A 16 -12.45 12.16 -33.93
C ASP A 16 -11.16 12.14 -33.10
N PRO A 17 -10.07 12.85 -33.47
CA PRO A 17 -8.88 12.92 -32.63
C PRO A 17 -9.14 13.67 -31.31
N SER A 18 -10.12 14.58 -31.26
CA SER A 18 -10.52 15.25 -30.02
C SER A 18 -11.18 14.27 -29.03
N PHE A 19 -12.09 13.41 -29.51
CA PHE A 19 -12.71 12.37 -28.69
C PHE A 19 -11.69 11.29 -28.31
N ALA A 20 -10.83 10.88 -29.25
CA ALA A 20 -9.76 9.94 -28.97
C ALA A 20 -8.81 10.46 -27.88
N ALA A 21 -8.34 11.70 -28.01
CA ALA A 21 -7.38 12.28 -27.06
C ALA A 21 -7.97 12.59 -25.68
N LYS A 22 -9.30 12.70 -25.56
CA LYS A 22 -9.96 13.09 -24.30
C LYS A 22 -10.79 12.00 -23.64
N HIS A 23 -11.14 10.93 -24.36
CA HIS A 23 -12.00 9.86 -23.85
C HIS A 23 -11.54 8.48 -24.33
N ALA A 24 -11.53 8.21 -25.65
CA ALA A 24 -11.39 6.83 -26.13
C ALA A 24 -9.97 6.25 -26.01
N GLY A 25 -8.94 7.10 -26.06
CA GLY A 25 -7.53 6.69 -26.04
C GLY A 25 -6.71 7.34 -24.92
N VAL A 26 -7.33 8.08 -24.00
CA VAL A 26 -6.63 8.68 -22.88
C VAL A 26 -6.53 7.69 -21.72
N VAL A 27 -5.35 7.58 -21.13
CA VAL A 27 -5.15 6.90 -19.85
C VAL A 27 -4.89 7.97 -18.79
N GLN A 28 -5.84 8.10 -17.86
CA GLN A 28 -5.74 9.04 -16.75
C GLN A 28 -5.04 8.39 -15.56
N MET A 29 -4.46 9.22 -14.69
CA MET A 29 -3.79 8.73 -13.47
C MET A 29 -4.80 8.32 -12.39
N ALA A 30 -6.00 8.88 -12.44
CA ALA A 30 -7.05 8.65 -11.46
C ALA A 30 -8.42 8.95 -12.04
N SER A 31 -9.42 8.20 -11.62
CA SER A 31 -10.83 8.48 -11.92
C SER A 31 -11.39 9.59 -11.03
N LEU A 32 -12.52 10.18 -11.43
CA LEU A 32 -13.26 11.15 -10.62
C LEU A 32 -13.79 10.54 -9.31
N LEU A 33 -14.06 11.39 -8.32
CA LEU A 33 -14.51 10.98 -6.99
C LEU A 33 -16.01 11.26 -6.72
N PRO A 34 -16.66 10.46 -5.84
CA PRO A 34 -18.05 10.66 -5.45
C PRO A 34 -18.30 12.02 -4.77
N ALA A 35 -19.56 12.46 -4.82
CA ALA A 35 -19.99 13.82 -4.45
C ALA A 35 -19.51 14.32 -3.09
N ARG A 36 -19.49 13.46 -2.04
CA ARG A 36 -19.04 13.86 -0.69
C ARG A 36 -17.59 14.35 -0.65
N ARG A 37 -16.78 13.90 -1.61
CA ARG A 37 -15.37 14.24 -1.76
C ARG A 37 -15.05 14.61 -3.21
N ALA A 38 -15.96 15.33 -3.86
CA ALA A 38 -15.98 15.60 -5.29
C ALA A 38 -14.68 16.20 -5.83
N ARG A 39 -14.02 15.45 -6.72
CA ARG A 39 -12.80 15.84 -7.44
C ARG A 39 -12.86 15.28 -8.85
N GLY A 40 -12.25 16.01 -9.79
CA GLY A 40 -12.08 15.54 -11.16
C GLY A 40 -11.04 14.40 -11.26
N PRO A 41 -10.77 13.91 -12.47
CA PRO A 41 -9.69 12.97 -12.70
C PRO A 41 -8.31 13.51 -12.31
N ASN A 42 -7.33 12.59 -12.18
CA ASN A 42 -5.94 12.87 -11.83
C ASN A 42 -5.70 13.47 -10.43
N GLU A 43 -6.68 13.37 -9.53
CA GLU A 43 -6.53 13.77 -8.13
C GLU A 43 -6.14 12.56 -7.26
N PRO A 44 -5.36 12.74 -6.17
CA PRO A 44 -4.78 11.63 -5.40
C PRO A 44 -5.79 10.57 -4.96
N GLY A 45 -6.99 10.99 -4.54
CA GLY A 45 -7.98 10.05 -4.04
C GLY A 45 -8.54 9.07 -5.09
N GLY A 46 -8.33 9.31 -6.39
CA GLY A 46 -8.75 8.38 -7.44
C GLY A 46 -7.63 7.48 -7.97
N ILE A 47 -6.39 7.65 -7.48
CA ILE A 47 -5.24 6.85 -7.90
C ILE A 47 -5.35 5.46 -7.26
N LYS A 48 -5.34 4.42 -8.09
CA LYS A 48 -5.36 3.03 -7.61
C LYS A 48 -3.98 2.62 -7.10
N PHE A 49 -3.92 1.75 -6.09
CA PHE A 49 -2.65 1.38 -5.46
C PHE A 49 -1.68 0.70 -6.41
N GLY A 50 -2.17 -0.15 -7.33
CA GLY A 50 -1.33 -0.78 -8.36
C GLY A 50 -0.74 0.25 -9.32
N LEU A 51 -1.57 1.18 -9.82
CA LEU A 51 -1.10 2.26 -10.67
C LEU A 51 -0.11 3.18 -9.94
N PHE A 52 -0.35 3.45 -8.66
CA PHE A 52 0.58 4.21 -7.84
C PHE A 52 1.93 3.50 -7.71
N ALA A 53 1.92 2.18 -7.46
CA ALA A 53 3.14 1.38 -7.42
C ALA A 53 3.91 1.43 -8.74
N ASP A 54 3.21 1.42 -9.89
CA ASP A 54 3.82 1.53 -11.22
C ASP A 54 4.41 2.92 -11.53
N ILE A 55 3.86 3.99 -10.93
CA ILE A 55 4.45 5.34 -11.04
C ILE A 55 5.85 5.34 -10.41
N VAL A 56 6.01 4.66 -9.26
CA VAL A 56 7.28 4.59 -8.54
C VAL A 56 8.29 3.71 -9.30
N GLN A 57 9.45 4.27 -9.62
CA GLN A 57 10.45 3.62 -10.47
C GLN A 57 11.38 2.65 -9.73
N ALA A 58 11.06 2.29 -8.48
CA ALA A 58 11.92 1.50 -7.63
C ALA A 58 12.08 0.06 -8.14
N ASN A 59 11.01 -0.57 -8.64
CA ASN A 59 11.07 -1.89 -9.29
C ASN A 59 12.08 -1.92 -10.45
N ARG A 60 12.19 -0.83 -11.22
CA ARG A 60 13.17 -0.74 -12.33
C ARG A 60 14.62 -0.65 -11.83
N LYS A 61 14.84 0.01 -10.69
CA LYS A 61 16.18 0.27 -10.13
C LYS A 61 16.67 -0.87 -9.23
N TYR A 62 15.75 -1.52 -8.53
CA TYR A 62 16.01 -2.58 -7.55
C TYR A 62 15.24 -3.87 -7.90
N PRO A 63 15.45 -4.45 -9.10
CA PRO A 63 14.66 -5.58 -9.57
C PRO A 63 14.87 -6.86 -8.76
N ASN A 64 16.00 -6.98 -8.06
CA ASN A 64 16.38 -8.14 -7.25
C ASN A 64 16.25 -7.87 -5.74
N ASP A 65 15.53 -6.80 -5.39
CA ASP A 65 15.27 -6.42 -4.00
C ASP A 65 13.80 -5.96 -3.86
N PRO A 66 12.85 -6.91 -3.85
CA PRO A 66 11.43 -6.60 -3.76
C PRO A 66 11.07 -5.89 -2.45
N ALA A 67 11.79 -6.13 -1.36
CA ALA A 67 11.60 -5.41 -0.10
C ALA A 67 11.94 -3.94 -0.30
N LYS A 68 13.13 -3.62 -0.84
CA LYS A 68 13.50 -2.24 -1.11
C LYS A 68 12.52 -1.56 -2.07
N ALA A 69 12.13 -2.25 -3.14
CA ALA A 69 11.21 -1.68 -4.11
C ALA A 69 9.82 -1.38 -3.51
N ALA A 70 9.31 -2.27 -2.66
CA ALA A 70 8.05 -2.05 -1.95
C ALA A 70 8.15 -0.93 -0.91
N LEU A 71 9.26 -0.82 -0.17
CA LEU A 71 9.49 0.24 0.82
C LEU A 71 9.51 1.63 0.16
N GLU A 72 10.07 1.77 -1.04
CA GLU A 72 10.00 3.02 -1.82
C GLU A 72 8.56 3.36 -2.23
N VAL A 73 7.73 2.36 -2.55
CA VAL A 73 6.29 2.55 -2.81
C VAL A 73 5.56 2.98 -1.55
N VAL A 74 5.88 2.37 -0.39
CA VAL A 74 5.30 2.77 0.90
C VAL A 74 5.64 4.22 1.23
N GLY A 75 6.93 4.60 1.16
CA GLY A 75 7.35 5.97 1.48
C GLY A 75 6.74 7.03 0.56
N ALA A 76 6.68 6.76 -0.76
CA ALA A 76 5.99 7.64 -1.69
C ALA A 76 4.49 7.69 -1.41
N GLY A 77 3.90 6.55 -1.06
CA GLY A 77 2.47 6.38 -0.81
C GLY A 77 2.01 7.12 0.43
N THR A 78 2.68 6.96 1.57
CA THR A 78 2.31 7.68 2.79
C THR A 78 2.52 9.19 2.66
N MET A 79 3.54 9.62 1.91
CA MET A 79 3.70 11.04 1.58
C MET A 79 2.48 11.57 0.78
N LEU A 80 2.13 10.92 -0.33
CA LEU A 80 1.04 11.41 -1.18
C LEU A 80 -0.34 11.24 -0.51
N PHE A 81 -0.63 10.05 0.01
CA PHE A 81 -1.95 9.70 0.52
C PHE A 81 -2.20 10.24 1.93
N ASP A 82 -1.20 10.26 2.82
CA ASP A 82 -1.43 10.75 4.19
C ASP A 82 -1.12 12.25 4.30
N GLN A 83 0.03 12.71 3.82
CA GLN A 83 0.41 14.12 4.02
C GLN A 83 -0.36 15.08 3.12
N ILE A 84 -0.45 14.76 1.82
CA ILE A 84 -1.11 15.64 0.84
C ILE A 84 -2.61 15.36 0.78
N TRP A 85 -3.00 14.11 0.50
CA TRP A 85 -4.41 13.80 0.28
C TRP A 85 -5.24 13.86 1.56
N LEU A 86 -4.96 13.01 2.55
CA LEU A 86 -5.71 13.02 3.81
C LEU A 86 -5.41 14.28 4.63
N GLY A 87 -4.14 14.65 4.74
CA GLY A 87 -3.63 15.73 5.59
C GLY A 87 -3.84 17.14 5.05
N SER A 88 -4.22 17.28 3.77
CA SER A 88 -4.57 18.58 3.18
C SER A 88 -5.91 18.55 2.48
N TYR A 89 -6.07 17.80 1.39
CA TYR A 89 -7.29 17.82 0.57
C TYR A 89 -8.55 17.39 1.34
N MET A 90 -8.40 16.45 2.28
CA MET A 90 -9.51 15.92 3.07
C MET A 90 -9.56 16.46 4.50
N SER A 91 -8.59 17.30 4.90
CA SER A 91 -8.55 17.97 6.22
C SER A 91 -7.91 19.35 6.15
N GLY A 92 -6.58 19.45 6.34
CA GLY A 92 -5.80 20.70 6.36
C GLY A 92 -5.25 21.06 7.75
N GLY A 93 -4.46 22.16 7.81
CA GLY A 93 -3.83 22.64 9.04
C GLY A 93 -2.40 22.11 9.21
N VAL A 94 -2.04 21.70 10.44
CA VAL A 94 -0.72 21.11 10.73
C VAL A 94 -0.49 19.83 9.92
N GLY A 95 -1.56 19.08 9.64
CA GLY A 95 -1.53 17.90 8.79
C GLY A 95 -0.98 16.65 9.49
N PHE A 96 -0.56 15.68 8.68
CA PHE A 96 -0.25 14.31 9.12
C PHE A 96 1.20 13.92 8.85
N THR A 97 2.13 14.87 9.02
CA THR A 97 3.54 14.67 8.67
C THR A 97 4.12 13.43 9.34
N GLN A 98 4.01 13.34 10.67
CA GLN A 98 4.61 12.24 11.45
C GLN A 98 3.84 10.92 11.37
N TYR A 99 2.58 10.94 10.95
CA TYR A 99 1.88 9.70 10.58
C TYR A 99 2.57 9.03 9.40
N ALA A 100 2.95 9.83 8.39
CA ALA A 100 3.59 9.32 7.19
C ALA A 100 5.09 9.02 7.39
N THR A 101 5.84 9.90 8.07
CA THR A 101 7.30 9.73 8.23
C THR A 101 7.66 8.45 8.94
N ALA A 102 6.83 7.97 9.87
CA ALA A 102 7.06 6.70 10.55
C ALA A 102 7.26 5.50 9.60
N ALA A 103 6.72 5.57 8.38
CA ALA A 103 6.87 4.53 7.37
C ALA A 103 8.05 4.74 6.41
N TYR A 104 8.82 5.83 6.54
CA TYR A 104 9.97 6.12 5.65
C TYR A 104 11.17 6.80 6.34
N THR A 105 11.18 6.88 7.67
CA THR A 105 12.32 7.38 8.44
C THR A 105 12.86 6.30 9.38
N ASP A 106 14.10 6.53 9.83
CA ASP A 106 14.75 5.79 10.92
C ASP A 106 14.96 4.29 10.68
N ASN A 107 14.67 3.81 9.46
CA ASN A 107 14.77 2.42 9.01
C ASN A 107 13.99 1.42 9.87
N ILE A 108 13.01 1.87 10.66
CA ILE A 108 12.24 0.99 11.55
C ILE A 108 11.39 0.02 10.71
N LEU A 109 10.68 0.53 9.70
CA LEU A 109 9.91 -0.32 8.80
C LEU A 109 10.81 -1.23 7.96
N ASP A 110 11.95 -0.71 7.50
CA ASP A 110 12.93 -1.46 6.73
C ASP A 110 13.40 -2.68 7.54
N GLU A 111 13.80 -2.49 8.80
CA GLU A 111 14.27 -3.56 9.68
C GLU A 111 13.25 -4.69 9.82
N PHE A 112 11.98 -4.35 10.12
CA PHE A 112 10.92 -5.35 10.26
C PHE A 112 10.62 -6.07 8.94
N THR A 113 10.70 -5.35 7.82
CA THR A 113 10.47 -5.93 6.50
C THR A 113 11.58 -6.89 6.12
N TYR A 114 12.84 -6.54 6.37
CA TYR A 114 13.98 -7.42 6.10
C TYR A 114 14.05 -8.62 7.05
N TYR A 115 13.65 -8.46 8.32
CA TYR A 115 13.41 -9.61 9.20
C TYR A 115 12.42 -10.60 8.57
N GLY A 116 11.30 -10.10 8.05
CA GLY A 116 10.33 -10.92 7.33
C GLY A 116 10.91 -11.59 6.07
N MET A 117 11.79 -10.91 5.33
CA MET A 117 12.48 -11.49 4.17
C MET A 117 13.41 -12.64 4.55
N ASP A 118 14.15 -12.50 5.65
CA ASP A 118 15.01 -13.57 6.16
C ASP A 118 14.16 -14.74 6.69
N TYR A 119 13.05 -14.48 7.36
CA TYR A 119 12.14 -15.51 7.83
C TYR A 119 11.54 -16.36 6.70
N ILE A 120 11.04 -15.74 5.62
CA ILE A 120 10.46 -16.49 4.48
C ILE A 120 11.54 -17.24 3.69
N LYS A 121 12.77 -16.73 3.68
CA LYS A 121 13.91 -17.43 3.09
C LYS A 121 14.24 -18.68 3.90
N ASP A 122 14.37 -18.57 5.21
CA ASP A 122 14.81 -19.68 6.07
C ASP A 122 13.73 -20.75 6.27
N LYS A 123 12.47 -20.35 6.44
CA LYS A 123 11.38 -21.29 6.74
C LYS A 123 10.71 -21.85 5.48
N TYR A 124 10.55 -21.03 4.45
CA TYR A 124 9.80 -21.38 3.24
C TYR A 124 10.68 -21.59 2.00
N ASN A 125 12.01 -21.42 2.13
CA ASN A 125 12.97 -21.50 1.01
C ASN A 125 12.65 -20.53 -0.13
N VAL A 126 12.06 -19.37 0.19
CA VAL A 126 11.76 -18.33 -0.81
C VAL A 126 13.05 -17.60 -1.18
N ASP A 127 13.52 -17.75 -2.43
CA ASP A 127 14.58 -16.88 -2.96
C ASP A 127 13.97 -15.53 -3.40
N TRP A 128 13.76 -14.66 -2.42
CA TRP A 128 13.17 -13.33 -2.68
C TRP A 128 14.09 -12.43 -3.52
N LYS A 129 15.38 -12.74 -3.67
CA LYS A 129 16.32 -11.98 -4.52
C LYS A 129 16.28 -12.42 -5.97
N ASN A 130 15.91 -13.66 -6.24
CA ASN A 130 15.71 -14.20 -7.59
C ASN A 130 14.29 -14.78 -7.70
N PRO A 131 13.24 -13.93 -7.66
CA PRO A 131 11.87 -14.42 -7.62
C PRO A 131 11.51 -15.23 -8.85
N SER A 132 11.06 -16.47 -8.64
CA SER A 132 10.46 -17.32 -9.67
C SER A 132 9.04 -17.75 -9.26
N GLU A 133 8.24 -18.20 -10.23
CA GLU A 133 6.91 -18.75 -9.94
C GLU A 133 6.98 -20.02 -9.07
N SER A 134 8.05 -20.81 -9.19
CA SER A 134 8.24 -22.04 -8.40
C SER A 134 8.57 -21.78 -6.93
N ASP A 135 9.06 -20.59 -6.60
CA ASP A 135 9.47 -20.24 -5.23
C ASP A 135 8.33 -19.56 -4.45
N LYS A 136 7.14 -19.44 -5.04
CA LYS A 136 5.98 -18.83 -4.38
C LYS A 136 5.25 -19.81 -3.48
N VAL A 137 5.03 -19.37 -2.25
CA VAL A 137 4.24 -20.11 -1.27
C VAL A 137 2.77 -19.97 -1.61
N LYS A 138 2.02 -21.08 -1.60
CA LYS A 138 0.58 -21.04 -1.86
C LYS A 138 -0.11 -20.13 -0.83
N PRO A 139 -0.95 -19.15 -1.26
CA PRO A 139 -1.62 -18.23 -0.35
C PRO A 139 -2.77 -18.92 0.39
N THR A 140 -2.46 -19.59 1.50
CA THR A 140 -3.45 -20.18 2.42
C THR A 140 -3.54 -19.37 3.71
N GLN A 141 -4.64 -19.51 4.45
CA GLN A 141 -4.78 -18.85 5.74
C GLN A 141 -3.70 -19.28 6.74
N ASP A 142 -3.25 -20.54 6.70
CA ASP A 142 -2.18 -21.02 7.58
C ASP A 142 -0.85 -20.31 7.33
N VAL A 143 -0.52 -20.07 6.05
CA VAL A 143 0.68 -19.32 5.65
C VAL A 143 0.58 -17.87 6.09
N VAL A 144 -0.59 -17.24 5.92
CA VAL A 144 -0.85 -15.87 6.40
C VAL A 144 -0.73 -15.81 7.93
N ASN A 145 -1.36 -16.74 8.64
CA ASN A 145 -1.30 -16.82 10.11
C ASN A 145 0.14 -16.93 10.58
N ASP A 146 0.94 -17.78 9.94
CA ASP A 146 2.33 -17.99 10.31
C ASP A 146 3.20 -16.75 10.08
N MET A 147 3.25 -16.25 8.83
CA MET A 147 4.13 -15.15 8.46
C MET A 147 3.76 -13.84 9.16
N ALA A 148 2.47 -13.49 9.18
CA ALA A 148 2.04 -12.23 9.77
C ALA A 148 2.13 -12.28 11.31
N THR A 149 1.88 -13.42 11.96
CA THR A 149 2.06 -13.52 13.42
C THR A 149 3.52 -13.34 13.78
N GLU A 150 4.43 -14.06 13.12
CA GLU A 150 5.86 -13.99 13.40
C GLU A 150 6.41 -12.56 13.27
N VAL A 151 6.15 -11.90 12.14
CA VAL A 151 6.65 -10.55 11.89
C VAL A 151 6.00 -9.52 12.82
N THR A 152 4.73 -9.70 13.17
CA THR A 152 4.03 -8.82 14.12
C THR A 152 4.65 -8.94 15.51
N LEU A 153 4.86 -10.18 16.00
CA LEU A 153 5.45 -10.41 17.32
C LEU A 153 6.88 -9.87 17.39
N ASN A 154 7.71 -10.16 16.37
CA ASN A 154 9.07 -9.62 16.29
C ASN A 154 9.06 -8.08 16.37
N ALA A 155 8.25 -7.42 15.53
CA ALA A 155 8.19 -5.96 15.52
C ALA A 155 7.69 -5.37 16.85
N MET A 156 6.71 -6.00 17.51
CA MET A 156 6.26 -5.60 18.84
C MET A 156 7.37 -5.76 19.88
N GLU A 157 8.09 -6.89 19.87
CA GLU A 157 9.25 -7.11 20.75
C GLU A 157 10.35 -6.07 20.50
N GLN A 158 10.60 -5.66 19.26
CA GLN A 158 11.58 -4.60 18.96
C GLN A 158 11.17 -3.27 19.62
N TYR A 159 9.91 -2.86 19.53
CA TYR A 159 9.44 -1.66 20.25
C TYR A 159 9.55 -1.79 21.77
N GLU A 160 9.32 -2.99 22.33
CA GLU A 160 9.44 -3.25 23.77
C GLU A 160 10.90 -3.27 24.26
N GLN A 161 11.80 -3.83 23.45
CA GLN A 161 13.24 -3.95 23.75
C GLN A 161 13.98 -2.62 23.58
N PHE A 162 13.54 -1.77 22.66
CA PHE A 162 14.16 -0.48 22.36
C PHE A 162 13.21 0.67 22.70
N PRO A 163 13.24 1.19 23.96
CA PRO A 163 12.37 2.29 24.37
C PRO A 163 12.48 3.54 23.47
N THR A 164 13.64 3.80 22.88
CA THR A 164 13.83 4.90 21.94
C THR A 164 13.00 4.73 20.67
N MET A 165 12.81 3.50 20.20
CA MET A 165 11.94 3.20 19.06
C MET A 165 10.46 3.42 19.41
N MET A 166 10.06 3.06 20.63
CA MET A 166 8.70 3.33 21.12
C MET A 166 8.44 4.83 21.34
N GLU A 167 9.45 5.60 21.72
CA GLU A 167 9.39 7.05 21.85
C GLU A 167 9.36 7.76 20.49
N ASP A 168 10.15 7.28 19.52
CA ASP A 168 10.17 7.81 18.16
C ASP A 168 8.80 7.65 17.48
N HIS A 169 8.28 6.41 17.47
CA HIS A 169 6.91 6.14 17.07
C HIS A 169 5.96 6.23 18.26
N PHE A 170 5.90 7.40 18.91
CA PHE A 170 5.07 7.65 20.10
C PHE A 170 3.57 7.39 19.86
N GLY A 171 3.08 7.65 18.64
CA GLY A 171 1.70 7.46 18.24
C GLY A 171 1.39 5.99 17.94
N GLY A 172 0.32 5.46 18.54
CA GLY A 172 -0.09 4.07 18.32
C GLY A 172 -0.36 3.74 16.84
N SER A 173 -0.92 4.67 16.09
CA SER A 173 -1.16 4.51 14.64
C SER A 173 0.10 4.46 13.79
N GLN A 174 1.20 5.11 14.22
CA GLN A 174 2.49 5.00 13.55
C GLN A 174 2.99 3.56 13.68
N ARG A 175 3.00 3.04 14.91
CA ARG A 175 3.39 1.66 15.18
C ARG A 175 2.49 0.66 14.46
N ALA A 176 1.17 0.85 14.51
CA ALA A 176 0.21 -0.03 13.87
C ALA A 176 0.42 -0.11 12.35
N GLY A 177 0.62 1.03 11.69
CA GLY A 177 0.87 1.08 10.25
C GLY A 177 2.20 0.42 9.87
N VAL A 178 3.26 0.68 10.64
CA VAL A 178 4.60 0.12 10.39
C VAL A 178 4.63 -1.40 10.60
N ILE A 179 4.06 -1.89 11.70
CA ILE A 179 4.03 -3.33 12.01
C ILE A 179 3.19 -4.09 10.97
N ALA A 180 2.00 -3.57 10.64
CA ALA A 180 1.12 -4.20 9.67
C ALA A 180 1.67 -4.13 8.23
N ALA A 181 2.39 -3.05 7.87
CA ALA A 181 3.09 -2.94 6.60
C ALA A 181 4.14 -4.05 6.46
N ALA A 182 5.00 -4.26 7.45
CA ALA A 182 6.00 -5.32 7.42
C ALA A 182 5.37 -6.71 7.27
N SER A 183 4.33 -7.00 8.06
CA SER A 183 3.59 -8.28 7.99
C SER A 183 2.90 -8.51 6.65
N GLY A 184 2.27 -7.46 6.10
CA GLY A 184 1.61 -7.51 4.80
C GLY A 184 2.60 -7.68 3.64
N LEU A 185 3.71 -6.94 3.65
CA LEU A 185 4.79 -7.04 2.66
C LEU A 185 5.41 -8.44 2.66
N THR A 186 5.73 -8.96 3.84
CA THR A 186 6.29 -10.31 4.00
C THR A 186 5.38 -11.36 3.38
N THR A 187 4.09 -11.30 3.70
CA THR A 187 3.08 -12.24 3.18
C THR A 187 2.88 -12.09 1.67
N ALA A 188 2.82 -10.85 1.16
CA ALA A 188 2.65 -10.58 -0.27
C ALA A 188 3.85 -11.05 -1.10
N ILE A 189 5.07 -10.79 -0.65
CA ILE A 189 6.31 -11.14 -1.38
C ILE A 189 6.49 -12.66 -1.43
N ALA A 190 6.24 -13.35 -0.32
CA ALA A 190 6.35 -14.81 -0.24
C ALA A 190 5.33 -15.53 -1.12
N THR A 191 4.09 -15.01 -1.17
CA THR A 191 2.99 -15.67 -1.89
C THR A 191 2.79 -15.20 -3.31
N GLY A 192 3.33 -14.02 -3.67
CA GLY A 192 3.02 -13.36 -4.94
C GLY A 192 1.55 -12.95 -5.06
N ASN A 193 0.87 -12.68 -3.93
CA ASN A 193 -0.56 -12.37 -3.90
C ASN A 193 -0.86 -11.17 -2.98
N SER A 194 -1.38 -10.09 -3.56
CA SER A 194 -1.71 -8.85 -2.83
C SER A 194 -2.74 -9.06 -1.73
N ASN A 195 -3.75 -9.90 -1.95
CA ASN A 195 -4.84 -10.10 -0.99
C ASN A 195 -4.41 -10.99 0.18
N ALA A 196 -3.46 -11.91 -0.03
CA ALA A 196 -2.77 -12.56 1.06
C ALA A 196 -1.98 -11.54 1.90
N GLY A 197 -1.30 -10.59 1.25
CA GLY A 197 -0.69 -9.43 1.91
C GLY A 197 -1.67 -8.62 2.75
N LEU A 198 -2.84 -8.28 2.20
CA LEU A 198 -3.91 -7.59 2.93
C LEU A 198 -4.40 -8.40 4.14
N ASN A 199 -4.53 -9.72 4.02
CA ASN A 199 -4.87 -10.57 5.16
C ASN A 199 -3.77 -10.55 6.24
N GLY A 200 -2.50 -10.52 5.83
CA GLY A 200 -1.37 -10.36 6.75
C GLY A 200 -1.40 -9.02 7.49
N TRP A 201 -1.72 -7.93 6.78
CA TRP A 201 -1.94 -6.61 7.37
C TRP A 201 -3.06 -6.64 8.43
N TYR A 202 -4.24 -7.16 8.08
CA TYR A 202 -5.38 -7.15 9.00
C TYR A 202 -5.18 -8.07 10.20
N LEU A 203 -4.56 -9.23 10.02
CA LEU A 203 -4.19 -10.10 11.14
C LEU A 203 -3.21 -9.40 12.09
N SER A 204 -2.22 -8.70 11.54
CA SER A 204 -1.26 -7.92 12.32
C SER A 204 -1.93 -6.89 13.22
N MET A 205 -2.93 -6.18 12.67
CA MET A 205 -3.71 -5.19 13.44
C MET A 205 -4.47 -5.82 14.61
N LEU A 206 -5.04 -7.02 14.42
CA LEU A 206 -5.76 -7.75 15.47
C LEU A 206 -4.81 -8.20 16.58
N LEU A 207 -3.67 -8.80 16.22
CA LEU A 207 -2.65 -9.25 17.17
C LEU A 207 -2.07 -8.09 17.98
N HIS A 208 -1.74 -6.98 17.32
CA HIS A 208 -1.24 -5.78 17.98
C HIS A 208 -2.26 -5.24 19.00
N LYS A 209 -3.53 -5.13 18.59
CA LYS A 209 -4.60 -4.64 19.46
C LYS A 209 -4.72 -5.48 20.72
N ASP A 210 -4.70 -6.80 20.60
CA ASP A 210 -4.80 -7.71 21.73
C ASP A 210 -3.52 -7.73 22.60
N GLY A 211 -2.34 -7.66 21.97
CA GLY A 211 -1.05 -7.70 22.68
C GLY A 211 -0.77 -6.45 23.52
N TRP A 212 -1.11 -5.26 23.04
CA TRP A 212 -0.88 -4.01 23.79
C TRP A 212 -2.14 -3.37 24.39
N SER A 213 -3.32 -3.96 24.19
CA SER A 213 -4.61 -3.38 24.61
C SER A 213 -4.83 -1.96 24.07
N ARG A 214 -4.19 -1.66 22.92
CA ARG A 214 -4.27 -0.40 22.19
C ARG A 214 -3.83 -0.64 20.75
N LEU A 215 -4.24 0.23 19.85
CA LEU A 215 -3.83 0.19 18.44
C LEU A 215 -3.53 1.61 17.96
N GLY A 216 -4.48 2.26 17.28
CA GLY A 216 -4.34 3.60 16.74
C GLY A 216 -5.26 4.64 17.39
N PHE A 217 -5.41 5.78 16.71
CA PHE A 217 -6.35 6.83 17.09
C PHE A 217 -7.81 6.37 16.97
N PHE A 218 -8.74 7.21 17.43
CA PHE A 218 -10.18 6.95 17.34
C PHE A 218 -10.66 6.80 15.89
N GLY A 219 -11.06 5.59 15.49
CA GLY A 219 -11.49 5.28 14.13
C GLY A 219 -10.37 4.88 13.18
N TYR A 220 -9.13 4.73 13.69
CA TYR A 220 -8.02 4.17 12.91
C TYR A 220 -8.39 2.80 12.33
N ASP A 221 -8.96 1.92 13.16
CA ASP A 221 -9.24 0.53 12.82
C ASP A 221 -10.59 0.31 12.13
N LEU A 222 -11.24 1.35 11.61
CA LEU A 222 -12.49 1.19 10.84
C LEU A 222 -12.30 0.23 9.69
N GLN A 223 -11.25 0.44 8.88
CA GLN A 223 -10.95 -0.44 7.75
C GLN A 223 -10.43 -1.80 8.23
N ASP A 224 -9.68 -1.83 9.35
CA ASP A 224 -9.02 -3.04 9.82
C ASP A 224 -10.02 -4.03 10.45
N GLN A 225 -11.05 -3.56 11.14
CA GLN A 225 -12.15 -4.41 11.63
C GLN A 225 -13.02 -4.96 10.49
N CYS A 226 -13.18 -4.21 9.40
CA CYS A 226 -13.87 -4.70 8.20
C CYS A 226 -12.96 -5.54 7.29
N GLY A 227 -11.64 -5.47 7.49
CA GLY A 227 -10.64 -5.92 6.53
C GLY A 227 -10.69 -7.41 6.25
N SER A 228 -10.69 -8.23 7.31
CA SER A 228 -10.72 -9.69 7.21
C SER A 228 -11.96 -10.23 6.48
N ALA A 229 -13.09 -9.53 6.55
CA ALA A 229 -14.31 -9.90 5.84
C ALA A 229 -14.32 -9.43 4.37
N ASN A 230 -13.62 -8.34 4.07
CA ASN A 230 -13.65 -7.68 2.76
C ASN A 230 -12.49 -8.07 1.84
N SER A 231 -11.39 -8.61 2.37
CA SER A 231 -10.18 -8.95 1.59
C SER A 231 -10.44 -9.96 0.48
N LEU A 232 -11.30 -10.94 0.73
CA LEU A 232 -11.70 -12.00 -0.23
C LEU A 232 -13.19 -12.00 -0.54
N SER A 233 -13.90 -10.92 -0.19
CA SER A 233 -15.31 -10.79 -0.55
C SER A 233 -15.47 -10.72 -2.08
N MET A 234 -16.64 -11.12 -2.56
CA MET A 234 -17.06 -10.97 -3.97
C MET A 234 -18.28 -10.04 -4.08
N GLU A 235 -18.65 -9.38 -2.97
CA GLU A 235 -19.72 -8.39 -2.95
C GLU A 235 -19.28 -7.10 -3.67
N PRO A 236 -20.20 -6.40 -4.36
CA PRO A 236 -19.87 -5.37 -5.35
C PRO A 236 -19.08 -4.18 -4.80
N ASP A 237 -19.25 -3.83 -3.52
CA ASP A 237 -18.59 -2.70 -2.87
C ASP A 237 -17.57 -3.11 -1.78
N ARG A 238 -17.27 -4.41 -1.67
CA ARG A 238 -16.32 -4.96 -0.68
C ARG A 238 -15.15 -5.67 -1.34
N GLY A 239 -15.45 -6.47 -2.36
CA GLY A 239 -14.51 -7.37 -3.02
C GLY A 239 -13.70 -6.68 -4.09
N LEU A 240 -12.38 -6.62 -3.91
CA LEU A 240 -11.47 -6.13 -4.95
C LEU A 240 -10.03 -6.63 -4.76
N MET A 241 -9.32 -6.85 -5.87
CA MET A 241 -7.88 -7.12 -5.87
C MET A 241 -7.12 -5.91 -5.32
N GLY A 242 -6.08 -6.15 -4.52
CA GLY A 242 -5.32 -5.11 -3.83
C GLY A 242 -4.83 -4.00 -4.77
N GLU A 243 -4.38 -4.37 -5.96
CA GLU A 243 -3.88 -3.45 -6.99
C GLU A 243 -4.97 -2.50 -7.53
N LEU A 244 -6.23 -2.92 -7.52
CA LEU A 244 -7.37 -2.15 -8.00
C LEU A 244 -8.07 -1.34 -6.90
N ARG A 245 -7.70 -1.56 -5.63
CA ARG A 245 -8.13 -0.73 -4.49
C ARG A 245 -7.45 0.65 -4.57
N GLY A 246 -7.97 1.58 -3.78
CA GLY A 246 -7.47 2.95 -3.71
C GLY A 246 -8.27 3.77 -2.70
N PRO A 247 -7.91 5.05 -2.48
CA PRO A 247 -8.52 5.89 -1.48
C PRO A 247 -10.01 6.19 -1.68
#